data_AF-A0A3R7DQK5-F1
#
_entry.id   AF-A0A3R7DQK5-F1
#
_cell.length_a   1.000
_cell.length_b   1.000
_cell.length_c   1.000
_cell.angle_alpha   90.00
_cell.angle_beta   90.00
_cell.angle_gamma   90.00
#
_symmetry.space_group_name_H-M   'P 1'
#
loop_
_entity.id
_entity.type
_entity.pdbx_description
1 polymer ?
#
loop_
_entity_poly.entity_id
_entity_poly.type
_entity_poly.pdbx_seq_one_letter_code
_entity_poly.pdbx_strand_id
1 'polypeptide(L)'
;MRIYVIYSGPLGEQIINNIAMKEYGNQIANVFELKPETIEEEHPLETDIWSKIWENPEEYVPKSLPTVECDLLLVLGIHSKLGDLIPPIAEKLKVKAVLYPIDDRATAPEAKKTIEEDLKERGIHVEFPEPFCVLEKSENKLINEFAKKFGRPKFEIKLDEEKKVLKEIKVIRDTPCGSASCVSKKLVNYPYIDREALTRKIYDEHHNEGNENYCLAEMDPNYPLMQEAGDLLKDAIFEACGFPTTKTVILDRIREAGEIEVKKLEEIVVGKAGDWKNPNKACDANRTFYLYLDELVKERKIVRVDDRLRLA
;
A
#
# COMPACT_ATOMS: atom_id res chain seq x y z
N MET A 1 19.49 -3.02 -8.71
CA MET A 1 19.30 -2.61 -7.31
C MET A 1 19.40 -3.88 -6.47
N ARG A 2 20.14 -3.88 -5.36
CA ARG A 2 20.17 -5.02 -4.42
C ARG A 2 19.21 -4.77 -3.28
N ILE A 3 18.30 -5.70 -3.02
CA ILE A 3 17.25 -5.57 -2.01
C ILE A 3 17.57 -6.49 -0.84
N TYR A 4 17.56 -5.94 0.37
CA TYR A 4 17.51 -6.71 1.59
C TYR A 4 16.08 -6.67 2.11
N VAL A 5 15.49 -7.82 2.47
CA VAL A 5 14.15 -7.86 3.04
C VAL A 5 14.22 -8.26 4.51
N ILE A 6 13.62 -7.43 5.35
CA ILE A 6 13.27 -7.77 6.72
C ILE A 6 11.77 -7.95 6.78
N TYR A 7 11.31 -9.06 7.36
CA TYR A 7 9.89 -9.35 7.42
C TYR A 7 9.47 -10.06 8.70
N SER A 8 8.17 -10.15 8.91
CA SER A 8 7.57 -11.12 9.83
C SER A 8 6.18 -11.53 9.33
N GLY A 9 5.84 -12.79 9.54
CA GLY A 9 4.48 -13.31 9.34
C GLY A 9 4.03 -13.42 7.88
N PRO A 10 2.77 -13.87 7.68
CA PRO A 10 2.25 -14.28 6.37
C PRO A 10 2.15 -13.14 5.36
N LEU A 11 1.89 -11.90 5.82
CA LEU A 11 1.89 -10.71 4.96
C LEU A 11 3.26 -10.53 4.29
N GLY A 12 4.33 -10.58 5.09
CA GLY A 12 5.70 -10.45 4.59
C GLY A 12 6.05 -11.57 3.62
N GLU A 13 5.72 -12.82 3.96
CA GLU A 13 5.96 -13.99 3.11
C GLU A 13 5.28 -13.85 1.74
N GLN A 14 4.00 -13.47 1.71
CA GLN A 14 3.26 -13.31 0.47
C GLN A 14 3.86 -12.20 -0.41
N ILE A 15 4.20 -11.05 0.18
CA ILE A 15 4.83 -9.94 -0.55
C ILE A 15 6.18 -10.40 -1.11
N ILE A 16 7.04 -11.05 -0.32
CA ILE A 16 8.35 -11.57 -0.76
C ILE A 16 8.16 -12.51 -1.95
N ASN A 17 7.24 -13.47 -1.83
CA ASN A 17 6.97 -14.44 -2.90
C ASN A 17 6.53 -13.73 -4.19
N ASN A 18 5.58 -12.80 -4.10
CA ASN A 18 5.08 -12.08 -5.28
C ASN A 18 6.17 -11.24 -5.95
N ILE A 19 6.93 -10.46 -5.19
CA ILE A 19 7.97 -9.59 -5.77
C ILE A 19 9.14 -10.41 -6.32
N ALA A 20 9.51 -11.51 -5.68
CA ALA A 20 10.58 -12.40 -6.13
C ALA A 20 10.21 -13.07 -7.46
N MET A 21 9.00 -13.63 -7.54
CA MET A 21 8.56 -14.39 -8.70
C MET A 21 8.33 -13.52 -9.95
N LYS A 22 7.95 -12.24 -9.77
CA LYS A 22 7.55 -11.39 -10.89
C LYS A 22 8.63 -10.47 -11.42
N GLU A 23 9.55 -9.99 -10.57
CA GLU A 23 10.54 -9.01 -11.02
C GLU A 23 11.87 -9.09 -10.26
N TYR A 24 11.83 -9.15 -8.94
CA TYR A 24 12.99 -8.89 -8.09
C TYR A 24 13.73 -10.13 -7.59
N GLY A 25 13.40 -11.34 -8.06
CA GLY A 25 14.00 -12.59 -7.58
C GLY A 25 15.53 -12.63 -7.68
N ASN A 26 16.11 -12.03 -8.74
CA ASN A 26 17.56 -11.92 -8.90
C ASN A 26 18.19 -10.71 -8.17
N GLN A 27 17.37 -9.84 -7.59
CA GLN A 27 17.77 -8.60 -6.92
C GLN A 27 17.67 -8.71 -5.40
N ILE A 28 16.85 -9.65 -4.87
CA ILE A 28 16.80 -9.97 -3.44
C ILE A 28 18.11 -10.65 -3.05
N ALA A 29 18.93 -9.92 -2.31
CA ALA A 29 20.24 -10.39 -1.86
C ALA A 29 20.14 -11.20 -0.56
N ASN A 30 19.16 -10.89 0.29
CA ASN A 30 18.88 -11.65 1.49
C ASN A 30 17.45 -11.40 1.99
N VAL A 31 16.95 -12.35 2.78
CA VAL A 31 15.68 -12.26 3.49
C VAL A 31 15.95 -12.66 4.94
N PHE A 32 15.49 -11.86 5.90
CA PHE A 32 15.66 -12.11 7.32
C PHE A 32 14.34 -11.90 8.05
N GLU A 33 13.89 -12.93 8.77
CA GLU A 33 12.69 -12.81 9.62
C GLU A 33 13.09 -12.18 10.96
N LEU A 34 12.58 -11.00 11.26
CA LEU A 34 12.90 -10.27 12.48
C LEU A 34 11.68 -10.27 13.41
N LYS A 35 11.81 -10.99 14.52
CA LYS A 35 10.75 -11.16 15.51
C LYS A 35 11.22 -10.76 16.91
N PRO A 36 10.30 -10.43 17.83
CA PRO A 36 10.64 -10.20 19.24
C PRO A 36 11.51 -11.31 19.83
N GLU A 37 11.15 -12.56 19.55
CA GLU A 37 11.82 -13.77 20.03
C GLU A 37 13.28 -13.82 19.59
N THR A 38 13.62 -13.29 18.40
CA THR A 38 15.00 -13.21 17.92
C THR A 38 15.88 -12.40 18.87
N ILE A 39 15.35 -11.30 19.42
CA ILE A 39 16.12 -10.44 20.32
C ILE A 39 16.15 -11.05 21.73
N GLU A 40 15.02 -11.58 22.19
CA GLU A 40 14.89 -12.24 23.50
C GLU A 40 15.84 -13.45 23.63
N GLU A 41 15.98 -14.26 22.58
CA GLU A 41 16.88 -15.41 22.55
C GLU A 41 18.37 -15.01 22.55
N GLU A 42 18.72 -13.90 21.88
CA GLU A 42 20.10 -13.39 21.87
C GLU A 42 20.48 -12.65 23.16
N HIS A 43 19.49 -12.22 23.95
CA HIS A 43 19.64 -11.46 25.20
C HIS A 43 18.78 -12.02 26.37
N PRO A 44 18.95 -13.30 26.77
CA PRO A 44 18.04 -13.98 27.70
C PRO A 44 18.12 -13.49 29.16
N LEU A 45 19.11 -12.67 29.49
CA LEU A 45 19.29 -12.08 30.82
C LEU A 45 18.73 -10.65 30.92
N GLU A 46 18.30 -10.06 29.80
CA GLU A 46 17.77 -8.70 29.78
C GLU A 46 16.32 -8.70 30.26
N THR A 47 16.04 -7.93 31.32
CA THR A 47 14.71 -7.93 31.95
C THR A 47 13.78 -6.86 31.42
N ASP A 48 14.31 -5.83 30.74
CA ASP A 48 13.53 -4.75 30.11
C ASP A 48 14.05 -4.45 28.70
N ILE A 49 13.99 -5.48 27.86
CA ILE A 49 14.59 -5.47 26.52
C ILE A 49 14.05 -4.34 25.64
N TRP A 50 12.77 -3.98 25.78
CA TRP A 50 12.13 -2.96 24.96
C TRP A 50 12.64 -1.56 25.27
N SER A 51 12.75 -1.20 26.55
CA SER A 51 13.33 0.08 26.94
C SER A 51 14.80 0.18 26.52
N LYS A 52 15.52 -0.94 26.58
CA LYS A 52 16.94 -1.00 26.21
C LYS A 52 17.18 -0.88 24.71
N ILE A 53 16.35 -1.53 23.89
CA ILE A 53 16.35 -1.36 22.43
C ILE A 53 16.12 0.10 22.08
N TRP A 54 15.18 0.76 22.74
CA TRP A 54 14.91 2.18 22.52
C TRP A 54 16.09 3.09 22.93
N GLU A 55 16.78 2.76 24.04
CA GLU A 55 17.93 3.53 24.52
C GLU A 55 19.18 3.38 23.62
N ASN A 56 19.53 2.16 23.20
CA ASN A 56 20.75 1.86 22.43
C ASN A 56 20.49 0.77 21.37
N PRO A 57 19.74 1.07 20.29
CA PRO A 57 19.31 0.06 19.32
C PRO A 57 20.48 -0.66 18.61
N GLU A 58 21.64 -0.01 18.49
CA GLU A 58 22.85 -0.60 17.91
C GLU A 58 23.31 -1.87 18.63
N GLU A 59 23.14 -1.95 19.95
CA GLU A 59 23.57 -3.10 20.78
C GLU A 59 22.67 -4.33 20.59
N TYR A 60 21.46 -4.12 20.06
CA TYR A 60 20.42 -5.14 19.89
C TYR A 60 20.18 -5.50 18.41
N VAL A 61 21.02 -5.02 17.48
CA VAL A 61 21.02 -5.55 16.11
C VAL A 61 21.35 -7.03 16.14
N PRO A 62 20.49 -7.94 15.63
CA PRO A 62 20.70 -9.37 15.76
C PRO A 62 22.08 -9.80 15.22
N LYS A 63 22.80 -10.60 16.01
CA LYS A 63 24.08 -11.21 15.63
C LYS A 63 23.88 -12.22 14.51
N SER A 64 22.72 -12.86 14.50
CA SER A 64 22.27 -13.77 13.44
C SER A 64 21.98 -13.07 12.10
N LEU A 65 21.82 -11.73 12.07
CA LEU A 65 21.51 -10.97 10.86
C LEU A 65 22.70 -11.00 9.87
N PRO A 66 22.55 -11.62 8.68
CA PRO A 66 23.63 -11.69 7.71
C PRO A 66 23.96 -10.31 7.14
N THR A 67 25.23 -9.91 7.21
CA THR A 67 25.66 -8.59 6.75
C THR A 67 26.06 -8.65 5.28
N VAL A 68 25.20 -8.15 4.40
CA VAL A 68 25.42 -8.08 2.96
C VAL A 68 25.07 -6.69 2.47
N GLU A 69 26.00 -6.01 1.78
CA GLU A 69 25.75 -4.67 1.24
C GLU A 69 24.62 -4.68 0.22
N CYS A 70 23.63 -3.81 0.45
CA CYS A 70 22.43 -3.68 -0.37
C CYS A 70 22.15 -2.22 -0.72
N ASP A 71 21.25 -1.97 -1.68
CA ASP A 71 20.84 -0.61 -2.05
C ASP A 71 19.54 -0.19 -1.34
N LEU A 72 18.58 -1.13 -1.20
CA LEU A 72 17.25 -0.90 -0.65
C LEU A 72 16.98 -1.90 0.48
N LEU A 73 16.53 -1.40 1.63
CA LEU A 73 15.96 -2.21 2.70
C LEU A 73 14.42 -2.17 2.60
N LEU A 74 13.79 -3.33 2.46
CA LEU A 74 12.34 -3.48 2.49
C LEU A 74 11.92 -4.07 3.83
N VAL A 75 11.06 -3.39 4.58
CA VAL A 75 10.62 -3.78 5.93
C VAL A 75 9.14 -4.13 5.91
N LEU A 76 8.79 -5.39 6.21
CA LEU A 76 7.45 -5.94 5.99
C LEU A 76 6.86 -6.56 7.26
N GLY A 77 5.95 -5.84 7.92
CA GLY A 77 5.11 -6.41 8.99
C GLY A 77 5.86 -6.84 10.26
N ILE A 78 7.05 -6.31 10.52
CA ILE A 78 7.75 -6.55 11.79
C ILE A 78 7.00 -5.90 12.95
N HIS A 79 7.21 -6.42 14.17
CA HIS A 79 6.61 -5.87 15.37
C HIS A 79 6.97 -4.38 15.55
N SER A 80 6.01 -3.55 15.98
CA SER A 80 6.13 -2.08 16.09
C SER A 80 7.40 -1.63 16.83
N LYS A 81 7.70 -2.28 17.96
CA LYS A 81 8.87 -2.03 18.82
C LYS A 81 10.23 -2.40 18.21
N LEU A 82 10.25 -3.16 17.12
CA LEU A 82 11.50 -3.49 16.42
C LEU A 82 11.85 -2.43 15.37
N GLY A 83 11.00 -1.43 15.17
CA GLY A 83 11.24 -0.31 14.26
C GLY A 83 12.53 0.47 14.59
N ASP A 84 12.87 0.59 15.88
CA ASP A 84 14.09 1.28 16.33
C ASP A 84 15.39 0.56 15.91
N LEU A 85 15.31 -0.72 15.54
CA LEU A 85 16.46 -1.44 14.98
C LEU A 85 16.71 -1.12 13.50
N ILE A 86 15.76 -0.49 12.81
CA ILE A 86 15.86 -0.25 11.36
C ILE A 86 16.99 0.72 11.00
N PRO A 87 17.20 1.87 11.69
CA PRO A 87 18.34 2.75 11.41
C PRO A 87 19.71 2.07 11.52
N PRO A 88 20.08 1.40 12.64
CA PRO A 88 21.40 0.77 12.73
C PRO A 88 21.54 -0.44 11.80
N ILE A 89 20.46 -1.19 11.53
CA ILE A 89 20.46 -2.24 10.49
C ILE A 89 20.73 -1.64 9.11
N ALA A 90 20.04 -0.55 8.75
CA ALA A 90 20.18 0.10 7.45
C ALA A 90 21.62 0.59 7.23
N GLU A 91 22.23 1.19 8.25
CA GLU A 91 23.65 1.59 8.21
C GLU A 91 24.58 0.39 8.06
N LYS A 92 24.39 -0.67 8.87
CA LYS A 92 25.20 -1.89 8.83
C LYS A 92 25.15 -2.56 7.44
N LEU A 93 24.00 -2.51 6.77
CA LEU A 93 23.78 -3.02 5.42
C LEU A 93 24.18 -2.03 4.31
N LYS A 94 24.59 -0.81 4.67
CA LYS A 94 24.95 0.30 3.77
C LYS A 94 23.88 0.62 2.72
N VAL A 95 22.61 0.47 3.09
CA VAL A 95 21.50 0.80 2.19
C VAL A 95 21.38 2.30 2.00
N LYS A 96 20.80 2.71 0.86
CA LYS A 96 20.59 4.12 0.50
C LYS A 96 19.14 4.55 0.68
N ALA A 97 18.24 3.57 0.77
CA ALA A 97 16.83 3.80 1.01
C ALA A 97 16.21 2.68 1.85
N VAL A 98 15.21 3.04 2.64
CA VAL A 98 14.32 2.15 3.38
C VAL A 98 12.90 2.33 2.84
N LEU A 99 12.24 1.23 2.51
CA LEU A 99 10.83 1.19 2.19
C LEU A 99 10.13 0.38 3.28
N TYR A 100 9.36 1.07 4.12
CA TYR A 100 8.72 0.48 5.30
C TYR A 100 7.20 0.69 5.21
N PRO A 101 6.50 -0.05 4.33
CA PRO A 101 5.05 -0.01 4.23
C PRO A 101 4.34 -0.37 5.53
N ILE A 102 3.17 0.23 5.71
CA ILE A 102 2.28 -0.02 6.85
C ILE A 102 0.96 -0.54 6.28
N ASP A 103 0.80 -1.86 6.25
CA ASP A 103 -0.46 -2.52 5.89
C ASP A 103 -1.26 -2.97 7.14
N ASP A 104 -0.64 -2.92 8.32
CA ASP A 104 -1.28 -3.14 9.61
C ASP A 104 -0.68 -2.16 10.63
N ARG A 105 -1.50 -1.28 11.23
CA ARG A 105 -1.03 -0.31 12.23
C ARG A 105 -0.43 -0.94 13.48
N ALA A 106 -0.74 -2.19 13.81
CA ALA A 106 -0.06 -2.91 14.89
C ALA A 106 1.43 -3.15 14.59
N THR A 107 1.82 -3.09 13.31
CA THR A 107 3.21 -3.23 12.82
C THR A 107 3.86 -1.88 12.48
N ALA A 108 3.10 -0.78 12.58
CA ALA A 108 3.64 0.55 12.38
C ALA A 108 4.68 0.85 13.47
N PRO A 109 5.85 1.44 13.13
CA PRO A 109 6.87 1.72 14.12
C PRO A 109 6.40 2.78 15.11
N GLU A 110 6.52 2.50 16.42
CA GLU A 110 6.07 3.42 17.49
C GLU A 110 6.81 4.77 17.42
N ALA A 111 8.11 4.70 17.16
CA ALA A 111 9.00 5.86 17.04
C ALA A 111 9.18 6.35 15.59
N LYS A 112 8.14 6.28 14.75
CA LYS A 112 8.21 6.61 13.29
C LYS A 112 9.00 7.89 12.97
N LYS A 113 8.74 8.98 13.70
CA LYS A 113 9.44 10.27 13.49
C LYS A 113 10.92 10.20 13.85
N THR A 114 11.23 9.59 15.00
CA THR A 114 12.62 9.39 15.45
C THR A 114 13.39 8.54 14.45
N ILE A 115 12.78 7.46 13.95
CA ILE A 115 13.38 6.60 12.92
C ILE A 115 13.64 7.36 11.62
N GLU A 116 12.69 8.21 11.20
CA GLU A 116 12.86 9.07 10.01
C GLU A 116 13.99 10.08 10.18
N GLU A 117 14.10 10.70 11.35
CA GLU A 117 15.17 11.64 11.70
C GLU A 117 16.54 10.95 11.74
N ASP A 118 16.66 9.79 12.42
CA ASP A 118 17.91 9.03 12.52
C ASP A 118 18.38 8.53 11.14
N LEU A 119 17.50 7.94 10.34
CA LEU A 119 17.83 7.53 8.97
C LEU A 119 18.29 8.72 8.12
N LYS A 120 17.64 9.87 8.27
CA LYS A 120 18.02 11.10 7.56
C LYS A 120 19.39 11.62 7.98
N GLU A 121 19.74 11.59 9.26
CA GLU A 121 21.07 11.95 9.76
C GLU A 121 22.17 11.05 9.17
N ARG A 122 21.84 9.77 8.95
CA ARG A 122 22.70 8.80 8.25
C ARG A 122 22.71 8.94 6.72
N GLY A 123 21.93 9.87 6.16
CA GLY A 123 21.81 10.10 4.72
C GLY A 123 21.02 9.02 3.98
N ILE A 124 20.17 8.28 4.70
CA ILE A 124 19.33 7.20 4.17
C ILE A 124 17.89 7.72 4.03
N HIS A 125 17.33 7.62 2.83
CA HIS A 125 15.95 8.04 2.57
C HIS A 125 14.95 6.99 3.08
N VAL A 126 13.82 7.39 3.64
CA VAL A 126 12.77 6.44 4.07
C VAL A 126 11.38 6.87 3.59
N GLU A 127 10.55 5.89 3.22
CA GLU A 127 9.12 6.10 2.96
C GLU A 127 8.27 5.06 3.68
N PHE A 128 7.12 5.53 4.19
CA PHE A 128 6.14 4.73 4.92
C PHE A 128 4.77 4.76 4.20
N PRO A 129 4.64 4.13 3.02
CA PRO A 129 3.33 4.08 2.34
C PRO A 129 2.31 3.32 3.20
N GLU A 130 1.11 3.88 3.33
CA GLU A 130 0.05 3.37 4.21
C GLU A 130 -1.33 3.49 3.54
N PRO A 131 -1.89 2.40 2.97
CA PRO A 131 -1.28 1.07 2.80
C PRO A 131 -0.15 1.04 1.78
N PHE A 132 0.55 -0.07 1.62
CA PHE A 132 1.64 -0.19 0.63
C PHE A 132 1.17 0.11 -0.80
N CYS A 133 -0.11 -0.17 -1.09
CA CYS A 133 -0.73 0.11 -2.37
C CYS A 133 -0.87 1.61 -2.69
N VAL A 134 -0.62 2.55 -1.78
CA VAL A 134 -0.59 3.98 -2.14
C VAL A 134 0.70 4.40 -2.85
N LEU A 135 1.75 3.56 -2.79
CA LEU A 135 3.02 3.86 -3.45
C LEU A 135 2.85 3.89 -4.97
N GLU A 136 2.90 5.08 -5.56
CA GLU A 136 2.80 5.24 -7.01
C GLU A 136 4.07 5.82 -7.64
N LYS A 137 4.75 6.73 -6.95
CA LYS A 137 5.96 7.39 -7.37
C LYS A 137 6.73 7.87 -6.15
N SER A 138 8.03 8.01 -6.31
CA SER A 138 8.91 8.52 -5.27
C SER A 138 9.93 9.48 -5.89
N GLU A 139 10.39 10.44 -5.10
CA GLU A 139 11.54 11.29 -5.47
C GLU A 139 12.87 10.54 -5.32
N ASN A 140 12.91 9.52 -4.45
CA ASN A 140 14.04 8.62 -4.32
C ASN A 140 14.07 7.63 -5.48
N LYS A 141 15.21 7.56 -6.19
CA LYS A 141 15.35 6.73 -7.39
C LYS A 141 15.12 5.24 -7.13
N LEU A 142 15.56 4.70 -5.99
CA LEU A 142 15.44 3.27 -5.68
C LEU A 142 14.00 2.88 -5.39
N ILE A 143 13.33 3.65 -4.54
CA ILE A 143 11.90 3.45 -4.25
C ILE A 143 11.07 3.69 -5.51
N ASN A 144 11.44 4.67 -6.35
CA ASN A 144 10.75 4.91 -7.61
C ASN A 144 10.95 3.77 -8.63
N GLU A 145 12.13 3.14 -8.69
CA GLU A 145 12.31 1.91 -9.49
C GLU A 145 11.41 0.78 -8.96
N PHE A 146 11.30 0.62 -7.63
CA PHE A 146 10.34 -0.32 -7.03
C PHE A 146 8.89 -0.02 -7.45
N ALA A 147 8.50 1.25 -7.32
CA ALA A 147 7.16 1.79 -7.62
C ALA A 147 6.75 1.71 -9.09
N LYS A 148 7.67 1.41 -10.02
CA LYS A 148 7.32 1.10 -11.43
C LYS A 148 6.69 -0.26 -11.58
N LYS A 149 6.96 -1.19 -10.65
CA LYS A 149 6.63 -2.62 -10.76
C LYS A 149 5.61 -3.07 -9.73
N PHE A 150 5.71 -2.54 -8.51
CA PHE A 150 4.77 -2.82 -7.42
C PHE A 150 4.33 -1.53 -6.72
N GLY A 151 3.08 -1.49 -6.26
CA GLY A 151 2.50 -0.35 -5.56
C GLY A 151 1.03 -0.17 -5.94
N ARG A 152 0.61 1.07 -6.20
CA ARG A 152 -0.74 1.37 -6.69
C ARG A 152 -0.98 0.66 -8.02
N PRO A 153 -1.94 -0.27 -8.14
CA PRO A 153 -2.03 -1.12 -9.32
C PRO A 153 -2.31 -0.31 -10.59
N LYS A 154 -1.88 -0.83 -11.75
CA LYS A 154 -2.14 -0.23 -13.06
C LYS A 154 -2.37 -1.30 -14.10
N PHE A 155 -3.39 -1.11 -14.94
CA PHE A 155 -3.80 -2.10 -15.93
C PHE A 155 -3.85 -1.51 -17.34
N GLU A 156 -3.78 -2.40 -18.32
CA GLU A 156 -4.19 -2.18 -19.71
C GLU A 156 -5.32 -3.19 -19.98
N ILE A 157 -6.53 -2.71 -20.27
CA ILE A 157 -7.72 -3.56 -20.43
C ILE A 157 -8.34 -3.32 -21.81
N LYS A 158 -8.61 -4.42 -22.53
CA LYS A 158 -9.41 -4.39 -23.76
C LYS A 158 -10.80 -4.91 -23.48
N LEU A 159 -11.80 -4.16 -23.89
CA LEU A 159 -13.22 -4.54 -23.80
C LEU A 159 -13.67 -5.24 -25.09
N ASP A 160 -14.54 -6.23 -24.96
CA ASP A 160 -15.33 -6.75 -26.07
C ASP A 160 -16.68 -6.02 -26.08
N GLU A 161 -16.86 -5.10 -27.02
CA GLU A 161 -18.07 -4.27 -27.09
C GLU A 161 -19.32 -5.02 -27.59
N GLU A 162 -19.16 -6.16 -28.25
CA GLU A 162 -20.30 -6.96 -28.71
C GLU A 162 -20.83 -7.82 -27.56
N LYS A 163 -19.93 -8.47 -26.82
CA LYS A 163 -20.27 -9.33 -25.68
C LYS A 163 -20.40 -8.57 -24.36
N LYS A 164 -19.93 -7.32 -24.31
CA LYS A 164 -19.86 -6.46 -23.12
C LYS A 164 -19.10 -7.09 -21.95
N VAL A 165 -17.92 -7.64 -22.23
CA VAL A 165 -17.02 -8.28 -21.24
C VAL A 165 -15.60 -7.71 -21.26
N LEU A 166 -14.84 -7.88 -20.16
CA LEU A 166 -13.41 -7.57 -20.08
C LEU A 166 -12.63 -8.67 -20.83
N LYS A 167 -12.21 -8.41 -22.06
CA LYS A 167 -11.64 -9.42 -22.97
C LYS A 167 -10.21 -9.79 -22.62
N GLU A 168 -9.35 -8.80 -22.46
CA GLU A 168 -7.94 -8.96 -22.12
C GLU A 168 -7.60 -7.99 -20.99
N ILE A 169 -6.92 -8.48 -19.95
CA ILE A 169 -6.47 -7.68 -18.81
C ILE A 169 -4.99 -7.94 -18.63
N LYS A 170 -4.19 -6.89 -18.77
CA LYS A 170 -2.74 -6.93 -18.57
C LYS A 170 -2.38 -6.06 -17.38
N VAL A 171 -1.65 -6.64 -16.42
CA VAL A 171 -1.13 -5.93 -15.26
C VAL A 171 0.17 -5.22 -15.66
N ILE A 172 0.16 -3.90 -15.61
CA ILE A 172 1.33 -3.04 -15.91
C ILE A 172 2.15 -2.80 -14.64
N ARG A 173 1.46 -2.59 -13.51
CA ARG A 173 2.03 -2.51 -12.17
C ARG A 173 1.13 -3.28 -11.23
N ASP A 174 1.72 -4.18 -10.46
CA ASP A 174 1.00 -5.07 -9.56
C ASP A 174 0.86 -4.46 -8.16
N THR A 175 -0.06 -4.98 -7.35
CA THR A 175 -0.02 -4.71 -5.90
C THR A 175 1.16 -5.46 -5.30
N PRO A 176 1.79 -4.96 -4.23
CA PRO A 176 2.92 -5.64 -3.60
C PRO A 176 2.59 -7.07 -3.15
N CYS A 177 1.40 -7.26 -2.59
CA CYS A 177 0.89 -8.57 -2.17
C CYS A 177 0.43 -9.47 -3.34
N GLY A 178 0.34 -8.95 -4.57
CA GLY A 178 -0.03 -9.73 -5.77
C GLY A 178 -1.53 -9.87 -6.04
N SER A 179 -2.38 -9.23 -5.24
CA SER A 179 -3.84 -9.25 -5.40
C SER A 179 -4.31 -8.74 -6.75
N ALA A 180 -3.70 -7.68 -7.32
CA ALA A 180 -4.09 -7.15 -8.64
C ALA A 180 -3.96 -8.19 -9.75
N SER A 181 -2.85 -8.92 -9.78
CA SER A 181 -2.68 -10.03 -10.72
C SER A 181 -3.64 -11.17 -10.48
N CYS A 182 -3.95 -11.51 -9.24
CA CYS A 182 -4.90 -12.58 -8.97
C CYS A 182 -6.32 -12.19 -9.43
N VAL A 183 -6.78 -11.01 -9.03
CA VAL A 183 -8.08 -10.45 -9.44
C VAL A 183 -8.17 -10.33 -10.96
N SER A 184 -7.11 -9.90 -11.64
CA SER A 184 -7.10 -9.80 -13.11
C SER A 184 -7.45 -11.11 -13.81
N LYS A 185 -6.93 -12.25 -13.32
CA LYS A 185 -7.23 -13.59 -13.88
C LYS A 185 -8.71 -13.94 -13.72
N LYS A 186 -9.35 -13.51 -12.64
CA LYS A 186 -10.76 -13.78 -12.31
C LYS A 186 -11.75 -12.92 -13.08
N LEU A 187 -11.28 -11.79 -13.60
CA LEU A 187 -12.10 -10.82 -14.33
C LEU A 187 -12.08 -11.03 -15.85
N VAL A 188 -11.21 -11.90 -16.38
CA VAL A 188 -11.20 -12.21 -17.82
C VAL A 188 -12.57 -12.80 -18.22
N ASN A 189 -13.17 -12.21 -19.27
CA ASN A 189 -14.52 -12.45 -19.75
C ASN A 189 -15.66 -12.11 -18.77
N TYR A 190 -15.39 -11.35 -17.70
CA TYR A 190 -16.45 -10.91 -16.79
C TYR A 190 -17.27 -9.77 -17.43
N PRO A 191 -18.62 -9.77 -17.31
CA PRO A 191 -19.46 -8.71 -17.85
C PRO A 191 -19.24 -7.35 -17.17
N TYR A 192 -19.34 -6.26 -17.94
CA TYR A 192 -19.17 -4.90 -17.39
C TYR A 192 -20.41 -4.02 -17.49
N ILE A 193 -21.53 -4.51 -18.03
CA ILE A 193 -22.77 -3.74 -18.13
C ILE A 193 -23.27 -3.35 -16.73
N ASP A 194 -23.27 -4.31 -15.81
CA ASP A 194 -23.62 -4.09 -14.42
C ASP A 194 -22.37 -3.66 -13.63
N ARG A 195 -22.28 -2.34 -13.37
CA ARG A 195 -21.17 -1.74 -12.62
C ARG A 195 -21.15 -2.16 -11.16
N GLU A 196 -22.31 -2.39 -10.58
CA GLU A 196 -22.41 -2.85 -9.20
C GLU A 196 -21.83 -4.26 -9.11
N ALA A 197 -22.25 -5.17 -9.99
CA ALA A 197 -21.77 -6.54 -10.01
C ALA A 197 -20.25 -6.62 -10.26
N LEU A 198 -19.73 -5.83 -11.21
CA LEU A 198 -18.29 -5.73 -11.46
C LEU A 198 -17.54 -5.22 -10.23
N THR A 199 -18.05 -4.17 -9.58
CA THR A 199 -17.45 -3.63 -8.35
C THR A 199 -17.41 -4.70 -7.27
N ARG A 200 -18.56 -5.33 -6.95
CA ARG A 200 -18.62 -6.42 -5.96
C ARG A 200 -17.62 -7.52 -6.28
N LYS A 201 -17.55 -7.96 -7.54
CA LYS A 201 -16.60 -9.00 -7.97
C LYS A 201 -15.14 -8.62 -7.70
N ILE A 202 -14.76 -7.35 -7.92
CA ILE A 202 -13.40 -6.88 -7.63
C ILE A 202 -13.10 -6.98 -6.13
N TYR A 203 -13.99 -6.48 -5.26
CA TYR A 203 -13.78 -6.54 -3.81
C TYR A 203 -13.82 -7.99 -3.30
N ASP A 204 -14.76 -8.79 -3.78
CA ASP A 204 -14.87 -10.20 -3.37
C ASP A 204 -13.57 -10.95 -3.67
N GLU A 205 -13.01 -10.80 -4.88
CA GLU A 205 -11.76 -11.47 -5.25
C GLU A 205 -10.52 -10.85 -4.60
N HIS A 206 -10.58 -9.57 -4.22
CA HIS A 206 -9.50 -8.89 -3.48
C HIS A 206 -9.34 -9.46 -2.07
N HIS A 207 -10.44 -9.83 -1.40
CA HIS A 207 -10.47 -10.37 -0.04
C HIS A 207 -10.55 -11.89 0.03
N ASN A 208 -10.67 -12.57 -1.11
CA ASN A 208 -10.91 -14.00 -1.14
C ASN A 208 -9.67 -14.79 -0.68
N GLU A 209 -9.68 -15.28 0.55
CA GLU A 209 -8.61 -16.11 1.14
C GLU A 209 -8.34 -17.41 0.36
N GLY A 210 -9.28 -17.84 -0.51
CA GLY A 210 -9.09 -18.97 -1.42
C GLY A 210 -8.26 -18.63 -2.67
N ASN A 211 -7.85 -17.38 -2.86
CA ASN A 211 -7.00 -16.96 -3.97
C ASN A 211 -5.52 -17.18 -3.67
N GLU A 212 -4.74 -17.41 -4.73
CA GLU A 212 -3.27 -17.56 -4.68
C GLU A 212 -2.60 -16.40 -3.94
N ASN A 213 -3.09 -15.18 -4.17
CA ASN A 213 -2.73 -13.97 -3.48
C ASN A 213 -4.00 -13.15 -3.25
N TYR A 214 -4.18 -12.65 -2.04
CA TYR A 214 -5.27 -11.76 -1.62
C TYR A 214 -4.72 -10.67 -0.70
N CYS A 215 -5.51 -9.65 -0.37
CA CYS A 215 -5.06 -8.61 0.52
C CYS A 215 -5.02 -9.08 1.97
N LEU A 216 -3.90 -8.83 2.65
CA LEU A 216 -3.66 -9.17 4.06
C LEU A 216 -3.55 -7.91 4.94
N ALA A 217 -3.90 -6.73 4.42
CA ALA A 217 -3.90 -5.50 5.20
C ALA A 217 -4.98 -5.54 6.30
N GLU A 218 -4.85 -4.70 7.33
CA GLU A 218 -5.80 -4.68 8.44
C GLU A 218 -7.22 -4.32 8.00
N MET A 219 -8.19 -4.93 8.67
CA MET A 219 -9.62 -4.60 8.57
C MET A 219 -10.07 -3.88 9.84
N ASP A 220 -9.61 -2.65 10.05
CA ASP A 220 -10.06 -1.82 11.17
C ASP A 220 -11.25 -0.92 10.74
N PRO A 221 -12.35 -0.85 11.51
CA PRO A 221 -13.49 0.00 11.17
C PRO A 221 -13.19 1.51 11.06
N ASN A 222 -12.18 1.99 11.76
CA ASN A 222 -11.76 3.39 11.78
C ASN A 222 -10.58 3.67 10.84
N TYR A 223 -9.77 2.65 10.52
CA TYR A 223 -8.62 2.74 9.62
C TYR A 223 -8.60 1.55 8.64
N PRO A 224 -9.51 1.55 7.66
CA PRO A 224 -9.78 0.38 6.84
C PRO A 224 -8.76 0.24 5.69
N LEU A 225 -7.49 -0.07 6.02
CA LEU A 225 -6.39 -0.16 5.05
C LEU A 225 -6.64 -1.19 3.95
N MET A 226 -7.29 -2.31 4.29
CA MET A 226 -7.71 -3.31 3.30
C MET A 226 -8.74 -2.75 2.31
N GLN A 227 -9.72 -1.98 2.78
CA GLN A 227 -10.72 -1.36 1.91
C GLN A 227 -10.11 -0.24 1.07
N GLU A 228 -9.16 0.53 1.63
CA GLU A 228 -8.39 1.52 0.87
C GLU A 228 -7.60 0.84 -0.28
N ALA A 229 -6.93 -0.28 -0.01
CA ALA A 229 -6.28 -1.09 -1.06
C ALA A 229 -7.29 -1.61 -2.11
N GLY A 230 -8.48 -2.03 -1.67
CA GLY A 230 -9.58 -2.46 -2.55
C GLY A 230 -10.10 -1.33 -3.45
N ASP A 231 -10.26 -0.12 -2.90
CA ASP A 231 -10.67 1.06 -3.66
C ASP A 231 -9.65 1.43 -4.74
N LEU A 232 -8.36 1.42 -4.40
CA LEU A 232 -7.26 1.68 -5.34
C LEU A 232 -7.24 0.64 -6.46
N LEU A 233 -7.48 -0.64 -6.15
CA LEU A 233 -7.57 -1.70 -7.15
C LEU A 233 -8.77 -1.49 -8.08
N LYS A 234 -9.95 -1.22 -7.52
CA LYS A 234 -11.18 -0.94 -8.28
C LYS A 234 -10.97 0.27 -9.19
N ASP A 235 -10.44 1.37 -8.68
CA ASP A 235 -10.21 2.57 -9.49
C ASP A 235 -9.19 2.34 -10.60
N ALA A 236 -8.12 1.59 -10.36
CA ALA A 236 -7.16 1.25 -11.41
C ALA A 236 -7.78 0.43 -12.54
N ILE A 237 -8.69 -0.50 -12.23
CA ILE A 237 -9.44 -1.28 -13.23
C ILE A 237 -10.41 -0.37 -13.98
N PHE A 238 -11.13 0.50 -13.27
CA PHE A 238 -12.12 1.40 -13.85
C PHE A 238 -11.45 2.43 -14.76
N GLU A 239 -10.32 3.00 -14.34
CA GLU A 239 -9.50 3.89 -15.16
C GLU A 239 -9.07 3.21 -16.46
N ALA A 240 -8.54 1.98 -16.38
CA ALA A 240 -8.08 1.23 -17.54
C ALA A 240 -9.21 0.87 -18.53
N CYS A 241 -10.45 0.83 -18.05
CA CYS A 241 -11.62 0.60 -18.89
C CYS A 241 -12.32 1.89 -19.35
N GLY A 242 -11.88 3.07 -18.90
CA GLY A 242 -12.55 4.34 -19.16
C GLY A 242 -13.88 4.52 -18.41
N PHE A 243 -14.06 3.86 -17.28
CA PHE A 243 -15.24 3.98 -16.41
C PHE A 243 -15.03 5.07 -15.35
N PRO A 244 -16.11 5.63 -14.76
CA PRO A 244 -15.97 6.66 -13.72
C PRO A 244 -15.23 6.14 -12.47
N THR A 245 -14.08 6.72 -12.16
CA THR A 245 -13.34 6.45 -10.93
C THR A 245 -13.86 7.30 -9.77
N THR A 246 -13.35 7.07 -8.56
CA THR A 246 -13.64 7.91 -7.39
C THR A 246 -13.31 9.38 -7.66
N LYS A 247 -12.16 9.68 -8.27
CA LYS A 247 -11.82 11.05 -8.70
C LYS A 247 -12.85 11.64 -9.64
N THR A 248 -13.33 10.87 -10.63
CA THR A 248 -14.37 11.32 -11.55
C THR A 248 -15.66 11.67 -10.80
N VAL A 249 -16.11 10.79 -9.89
CA VAL A 249 -17.33 11.03 -9.10
C VAL A 249 -17.18 12.25 -8.20
N ILE A 250 -16.03 12.44 -7.54
CA ILE A 250 -15.74 13.64 -6.74
C ILE A 250 -15.89 14.91 -7.59
N LEU A 251 -15.26 14.95 -8.77
CA LEU A 251 -15.30 16.10 -9.66
C LEU A 251 -16.70 16.40 -10.18
N ASP A 252 -17.46 15.36 -10.53
CA ASP A 252 -18.84 15.51 -11.01
C ASP A 252 -19.75 16.09 -9.91
N ARG A 253 -19.61 15.64 -8.66
CA ARG A 253 -20.40 16.17 -7.52
C ARG A 253 -20.07 17.61 -7.19
N ILE A 254 -18.78 17.97 -7.21
CA ILE A 254 -18.39 19.37 -7.02
C ILE A 254 -18.94 20.24 -8.16
N ARG A 255 -18.92 19.75 -9.41
CA ARG A 255 -19.48 20.46 -10.56
C ARG A 255 -20.99 20.69 -10.42
N GLU A 256 -21.72 19.67 -10.01
CA GLU A 256 -23.19 19.72 -9.82
C GLU A 256 -23.57 20.70 -8.70
N ALA A 257 -22.81 20.72 -7.60
CA ALA A 257 -23.07 21.59 -6.46
C ALA A 257 -22.54 23.02 -6.65
N GLY A 258 -21.55 23.23 -7.53
CA GLY A 258 -20.78 24.46 -7.68
C GLY A 258 -19.76 24.66 -6.55
N GLU A 259 -20.22 24.58 -5.31
CA GLU A 259 -19.41 24.57 -4.09
C GLU A 259 -20.04 23.58 -3.08
N ILE A 260 -19.22 22.78 -2.40
CA ILE A 260 -19.69 21.77 -1.44
C ILE A 260 -18.76 21.64 -0.23
N GLU A 261 -19.34 21.44 0.95
CA GLU A 261 -18.60 21.13 2.16
C GLU A 261 -17.94 19.74 2.06
N VAL A 262 -16.69 19.63 2.49
CA VAL A 262 -15.87 18.39 2.43
C VAL A 262 -16.61 17.22 3.07
N LYS A 263 -17.16 17.42 4.28
CA LYS A 263 -17.86 16.37 5.02
C LYS A 263 -19.13 15.89 4.31
N LYS A 264 -19.89 16.82 3.73
CA LYS A 264 -21.09 16.47 2.93
C LYS A 264 -20.72 15.68 1.69
N LEU A 265 -19.61 16.03 1.04
CA LEU A 265 -19.11 15.29 -0.12
C LEU A 265 -18.61 13.89 0.29
N GLU A 266 -17.90 13.77 1.42
CA GLU A 266 -17.46 12.49 1.99
C GLU A 266 -18.66 11.55 2.21
N GLU A 267 -19.73 12.03 2.88
CA GLU A 267 -20.94 11.23 3.14
C GLU A 267 -21.60 10.71 1.85
N ILE A 268 -21.51 11.47 0.75
CA ILE A 268 -22.05 11.07 -0.56
C ILE A 268 -21.15 10.04 -1.24
N VAL A 269 -19.84 10.33 -1.33
CA VAL A 269 -18.87 9.56 -2.14
C VAL A 269 -18.44 8.28 -1.43
N VAL A 270 -18.25 8.32 -0.12
CA VAL A 270 -17.91 7.14 0.69
C VAL A 270 -19.18 6.35 0.97
N GLY A 271 -20.27 7.02 1.34
CA GLY A 271 -21.55 6.37 1.62
C GLY A 271 -21.47 5.26 2.68
N LYS A 272 -22.49 4.39 2.72
CA LYS A 272 -22.48 3.20 3.58
C LYS A 272 -21.56 2.13 2.98
N ALA A 273 -20.76 1.46 3.82
CA ALA A 273 -19.89 0.37 3.39
C ALA A 273 -20.65 -0.73 2.64
N GLY A 274 -20.14 -1.14 1.47
CA GLY A 274 -20.74 -2.18 0.63
C GLY A 274 -22.06 -1.82 -0.07
N ASP A 275 -22.58 -0.60 0.09
CA ASP A 275 -23.82 -0.15 -0.58
C ASP A 275 -23.55 0.31 -2.03
N TRP A 276 -23.07 -0.62 -2.85
CA TRP A 276 -22.73 -0.37 -4.26
C TRP A 276 -23.95 -0.14 -5.18
N LYS A 277 -25.17 -0.22 -4.63
CA LYS A 277 -26.42 0.17 -5.33
C LYS A 277 -26.56 1.69 -5.42
N ASN A 278 -25.96 2.43 -4.49
CA ASN A 278 -25.98 3.87 -4.50
C ASN A 278 -25.06 4.40 -5.61
N PRO A 279 -25.60 5.01 -6.69
CA PRO A 279 -24.79 5.49 -7.81
C PRO A 279 -23.90 6.68 -7.43
N ASN A 280 -24.08 7.25 -6.24
CA ASN A 280 -23.30 8.38 -5.75
C ASN A 280 -22.06 7.92 -4.95
N LYS A 281 -22.04 6.66 -4.50
CA LYS A 281 -20.90 6.04 -3.81
C LYS A 281 -19.84 5.65 -4.83
N ALA A 282 -18.57 5.86 -4.50
CA ALA A 282 -17.44 5.51 -5.35
C ALA A 282 -16.30 4.76 -4.66
N CYS A 283 -16.19 4.84 -3.33
CA CYS A 283 -15.18 4.17 -2.52
C CYS A 283 -15.78 3.65 -1.19
N ASP A 284 -15.14 2.65 -0.56
CA ASP A 284 -15.52 2.09 0.73
C ASP A 284 -14.75 2.74 1.89
N ALA A 285 -13.50 3.15 1.68
CA ALA A 285 -12.69 3.80 2.70
C ALA A 285 -12.75 5.33 2.56
N ASN A 286 -12.96 6.02 3.69
CA ASN A 286 -12.89 7.49 3.74
C ASN A 286 -11.47 8.01 3.46
N ARG A 287 -10.44 7.26 3.86
CA ARG A 287 -9.03 7.58 3.56
C ARG A 287 -8.77 7.68 2.06
N THR A 288 -9.36 6.81 1.24
CA THR A 288 -9.33 6.89 -0.23
C THR A 288 -9.90 8.22 -0.73
N PHE A 289 -11.03 8.66 -0.16
CA PHE A 289 -11.64 9.94 -0.52
C PHE A 289 -10.69 11.12 -0.25
N TYR A 290 -10.09 11.18 0.95
CA TYR A 290 -9.14 12.23 1.30
C TYR A 290 -7.85 12.18 0.47
N LEU A 291 -7.32 10.98 0.21
CA LEU A 291 -6.17 10.77 -0.67
C LEU A 291 -6.41 11.37 -2.06
N TYR A 292 -7.58 11.11 -2.65
CA TYR A 292 -7.91 11.67 -3.96
C TYR A 292 -8.24 13.15 -3.94
N LEU A 293 -8.80 13.69 -2.85
CA LEU A 293 -8.93 15.15 -2.70
C LEU A 293 -7.55 15.83 -2.75
N ASP A 294 -6.59 15.32 -2.00
CA ASP A 294 -5.23 15.88 -1.96
C ASP A 294 -4.54 15.80 -3.32
N GLU A 295 -4.72 14.68 -4.04
CA GLU A 295 -4.22 14.54 -5.40
C GLU A 295 -4.89 15.52 -6.37
N LEU A 296 -6.22 15.68 -6.31
CA LEU A 296 -6.94 16.62 -7.17
C LEU A 296 -6.56 18.08 -6.89
N VAL A 297 -6.27 18.44 -5.63
CA VAL A 297 -5.72 19.75 -5.26
C VAL A 297 -4.32 19.93 -5.86
N LYS A 298 -3.44 18.93 -5.72
CA LYS A 298 -2.08 18.94 -6.29
C LYS A 298 -2.09 19.04 -7.82
N GLU A 299 -3.05 18.39 -8.46
CA GLU A 299 -3.30 18.45 -9.90
C GLU A 299 -4.00 19.74 -10.37
N ARG A 300 -4.36 20.64 -9.43
CA ARG A 300 -5.10 21.89 -9.68
C ARG A 300 -6.44 21.66 -10.39
N LYS A 301 -7.13 20.58 -10.04
CA LYS A 301 -8.49 20.28 -10.53
C LYS A 301 -9.57 20.87 -9.64
N ILE A 302 -9.26 21.00 -8.34
CA ILE A 302 -10.14 21.58 -7.33
C ILE A 302 -9.37 22.57 -6.47
N VAL A 303 -10.10 23.49 -5.85
CA VAL A 303 -9.59 24.41 -4.83
C VAL A 303 -10.32 24.10 -3.53
N ARG A 304 -9.54 23.97 -2.45
CA ARG A 304 -10.05 23.85 -1.09
C ARG A 304 -9.86 25.18 -0.37
N VAL A 305 -10.95 25.76 0.11
CA VAL A 305 -10.95 26.94 0.99
C VAL A 305 -11.66 26.53 2.26
N ASP A 306 -10.93 26.52 3.38
CA ASP A 306 -11.41 25.98 4.65
C ASP A 306 -11.97 24.55 4.52
N ASP A 307 -13.26 24.38 4.80
CA ASP A 307 -14.01 23.14 4.73
C ASP A 307 -14.83 22.99 3.45
N ARG A 308 -14.60 23.85 2.44
CA ARG A 308 -15.33 23.85 1.17
C ARG A 308 -14.46 23.56 -0.04
N LEU A 309 -15.07 22.91 -1.02
CA LEU A 309 -14.46 22.50 -2.29
C LEU A 309 -15.23 23.10 -3.45
N ARG A 310 -14.49 23.59 -4.45
CA ARG A 310 -15.01 24.01 -5.76
C ARG A 310 -14.03 23.61 -6.85
N LEU A 311 -14.49 23.57 -8.10
CA LEU A 311 -13.59 23.37 -9.24
C LEU A 311 -12.61 24.54 -9.35
N ALA A 312 -11.37 24.23 -9.78
CA ALA A 312 -10.31 25.21 -9.99
C ALA A 312 -10.51 26.04 -11.26
#